data_AF-A0A7I9UXB0-F1
#
_entry.id   AF-A0A7I9UXB0-F1
#
_cell.length_a   1.000
_cell.length_b   1.000
_cell.length_c   1.000
_cell.angle_alpha   90.00
_cell.angle_beta   90.00
_cell.angle_gamma   90.00
#
_symmetry.space_group_name_H-M   'P 1'
#
loop_
_entity.id
_entity.type
_entity.pdbx_description
1 polymer ?
#
loop_
_entity_poly.entity_id
_entity_poly.type
_entity_poly.pdbx_seq_one_letter_code
_entity_poly.pdbx_strand_id
1 'polypeptide(L)'
;MTDDSYSTPTDDAQVNPDVRDLGDIPAIEVITRCIVMLMSSAAEKLGLAEGSSPDDVDLDEARKLITALAGLFDASRRDLGLHANPIRDGVKGLQAAFREASAYPDEPGEGPGEKLV
;
A
#
# COMPACT_ATOMS: atom_id res chain seq x y z
N MET A 1 11.94 -40.18 41.01
CA MET A 1 11.62 -41.20 39.98
C MET A 1 10.10 -41.16 39.84
N THR A 2 9.47 -40.75 38.74
CA THR A 2 9.91 -40.44 37.38
C THR A 2 8.75 -39.70 36.68
N ASP A 3 9.12 -38.76 35.81
CA ASP A 3 8.38 -38.15 34.69
C ASP A 3 6.91 -37.74 34.81
N ASP A 4 6.69 -36.43 34.92
CA ASP A 4 5.48 -35.75 34.46
C ASP A 4 5.73 -35.27 33.02
N SER A 5 5.42 -36.13 32.05
CA SER A 5 5.57 -35.87 30.62
C SER A 5 4.43 -34.96 30.15
N TYR A 6 4.68 -33.65 30.11
CA TYR A 6 3.80 -32.68 29.47
C TYR A 6 3.83 -32.90 27.95
N SER A 7 2.92 -33.72 27.44
CA SER A 7 2.67 -33.80 26.00
C SER A 7 2.02 -32.49 25.53
N THR A 8 2.80 -31.60 24.96
CA THR A 8 2.27 -30.55 24.08
C THR A 8 1.59 -31.22 22.88
N PRO A 9 0.35 -30.87 22.55
CA PRO A 9 -0.24 -31.28 21.28
C PRO A 9 0.61 -30.64 20.19
N THR A 10 1.19 -31.45 19.30
CA THR A 10 1.73 -30.96 18.03
C THR A 10 0.55 -30.40 17.27
N ASP A 11 0.47 -29.08 17.19
CA ASP A 11 -0.44 -28.39 16.30
C ASP A 11 0.04 -28.67 14.87
N ASP A 12 -0.41 -29.79 14.31
CA ASP A 12 -0.36 -30.06 12.87
C ASP A 12 -1.35 -29.12 12.18
N ALA A 13 -1.15 -27.81 12.36
CA ALA A 13 -1.73 -26.78 11.53
C ALA A 13 -1.27 -27.10 10.11
N GLN A 14 -2.22 -27.48 9.27
CA GLN A 14 -2.03 -27.71 7.84
C GLN A 14 -1.25 -26.53 7.26
N VAL A 15 0.06 -26.69 7.09
CA VAL A 15 0.93 -25.67 6.48
C VAL A 15 0.46 -25.58 5.04
N ASN A 16 -0.30 -24.54 4.72
CA ASN A 16 -0.58 -24.22 3.34
C ASN A 16 0.77 -23.97 2.66
N PRO A 17 1.22 -24.82 1.72
CA PRO A 17 2.57 -24.73 1.16
C PRO A 17 2.83 -23.42 0.41
N ASP A 18 1.79 -22.62 0.15
CA ASP A 18 1.87 -21.32 -0.50
C ASP A 18 2.10 -20.14 0.47
N VAL A 19 2.07 -20.36 1.79
CA VAL A 19 2.34 -19.29 2.78
C VAL A 19 3.83 -19.31 3.13
N ARG A 20 4.58 -18.34 2.57
CA ARG A 20 5.99 -18.11 2.92
C ARG A 20 6.11 -17.39 4.28
N ASP A 21 7.12 -17.76 5.07
CA ASP A 21 7.49 -17.02 6.28
C ASP A 21 7.92 -15.60 5.90
N LEU A 22 7.44 -14.59 6.64
CA LEU A 22 7.82 -13.19 6.43
C LEU A 22 9.32 -12.96 6.62
N GLY A 23 9.97 -13.76 7.47
CA GLY A 23 11.42 -13.70 7.68
C GLY A 23 12.24 -14.05 6.42
N ASP A 24 11.65 -14.83 5.51
CA ASP A 24 12.32 -15.29 4.28
C ASP A 24 12.04 -14.38 3.07
N ILE A 25 11.14 -13.41 3.20
CA ILE A 25 10.76 -12.51 2.10
C ILE A 25 11.71 -11.30 2.06
N PRO A 26 12.35 -11.01 0.93
CA PRO A 26 13.18 -9.81 0.78
C PRO A 26 12.41 -8.53 1.11
N ALA A 27 13.03 -7.59 1.84
CA ALA A 27 12.39 -6.33 2.24
C ALA A 27 11.83 -5.53 1.04
N ILE A 28 12.53 -5.52 -0.10
CA ILE A 28 12.05 -4.88 -1.33
C ILE A 28 10.75 -5.49 -1.84
N GLU A 29 10.56 -6.80 -1.69
CA GLU A 29 9.34 -7.49 -2.08
C GLU A 29 8.18 -7.10 -1.14
N VAL A 30 8.44 -7.00 0.18
CA VAL A 30 7.44 -6.54 1.14
C VAL A 30 7.00 -5.10 0.84
N ILE A 31 7.97 -4.20 0.64
CA ILE A 31 7.71 -2.78 0.34
C ILE A 31 6.91 -2.64 -0.95
N THR A 32 7.29 -3.32 -2.02
CA THR A 32 6.58 -3.24 -3.31
C THR A 32 5.17 -3.81 -3.23
N ARG A 33 4.93 -4.87 -2.45
CA ARG A 33 3.58 -5.37 -2.18
C ARG A 33 2.73 -4.35 -1.41
N CYS A 34 3.29 -3.69 -0.40
CA CYS A 34 2.60 -2.62 0.32
C CYS A 34 2.28 -1.43 -0.59
N ILE A 35 3.22 -1.04 -1.47
CA ILE A 35 3.01 0.02 -2.48
C ILE A 35 1.83 -0.31 -3.38
N VAL A 36 1.78 -1.53 -3.94
CA VAL A 36 0.67 -1.97 -4.79
C VAL A 36 -0.65 -1.95 -4.02
N MET A 37 -0.67 -2.48 -2.79
CA MET A 37 -1.87 -2.48 -1.95
C MET A 37 -2.40 -1.07 -1.67
N LEU A 38 -1.51 -0.14 -1.29
CA LEU A 38 -1.89 1.26 -1.03
C LEU A 38 -2.35 1.96 -2.31
N MET A 39 -1.65 1.75 -3.42
CA MET A 39 -1.99 2.35 -4.72
C MET A 39 -3.34 1.87 -5.22
N SER A 40 -3.61 0.56 -5.19
CA SER A 40 -4.91 0.00 -5.54
C SER A 40 -6.02 0.50 -4.62
N SER A 41 -5.78 0.51 -3.31
CA SER A 41 -6.78 1.00 -2.35
C SER A 41 -7.10 2.48 -2.57
N ALA A 42 -6.09 3.30 -2.86
CA ALA A 42 -6.29 4.72 -3.19
C ALA A 42 -7.07 4.90 -4.50
N ALA A 43 -6.78 4.09 -5.52
CA ALA A 43 -7.50 4.12 -6.78
C ALA A 43 -8.99 3.76 -6.61
N GLU A 44 -9.30 2.75 -5.80
CA GLU A 44 -10.68 2.38 -5.43
C GLU A 44 -11.39 3.55 -4.74
N LYS A 45 -10.74 4.19 -3.75
CA LYS A 45 -11.30 5.37 -3.04
C LYS A 45 -11.46 6.61 -3.93
N LEU A 46 -10.76 6.66 -5.06
CA LEU A 46 -10.93 7.69 -6.07
C LEU A 46 -11.95 7.32 -7.15
N GLY A 47 -12.58 6.14 -7.06
CA GLY A 47 -13.52 5.66 -8.07
C GLY A 47 -12.87 5.39 -9.43
N LEU A 48 -11.58 5.07 -9.44
CA LEU A 48 -10.81 4.80 -10.68
C LEU A 48 -10.89 3.33 -11.13
N ALA A 49 -11.51 2.46 -10.34
CA ALA A 49 -11.64 1.05 -10.66
C ALA A 49 -12.73 0.82 -11.73
N GLU A 50 -12.61 -0.31 -12.43
CA GLU A 50 -13.59 -0.68 -13.45
C GLU A 50 -14.95 -0.94 -12.79
N GLY A 51 -15.99 -0.23 -13.25
CA GLY A 51 -17.34 -0.35 -12.70
C GLY A 51 -17.60 0.50 -11.44
N SER A 52 -16.66 1.36 -11.02
CA SER A 52 -16.90 2.31 -9.94
C SER A 52 -18.04 3.27 -10.26
N SER A 53 -18.83 3.57 -9.23
CA SER A 53 -19.87 4.59 -9.24
C SER A 53 -19.40 5.86 -8.53
N PRO A 54 -20.07 7.02 -8.74
CA PRO A 54 -19.75 8.24 -7.99
C PRO A 54 -19.85 8.08 -6.47
N ASP A 55 -20.65 7.14 -5.98
CA ASP A 55 -20.84 6.88 -4.54
C ASP A 55 -19.64 6.13 -3.92
N ASP A 56 -18.75 5.56 -4.73
CA ASP A 56 -17.54 4.87 -4.27
C ASP A 56 -16.37 5.84 -3.98
N VAL A 57 -16.51 7.11 -4.37
CA VAL A 57 -15.49 8.15 -4.16
C VAL A 57 -15.49 8.62 -2.71
N ASP A 58 -14.37 8.43 -2.03
CA ASP A 58 -14.12 8.89 -0.67
C ASP A 58 -12.77 9.60 -0.61
N LEU A 59 -12.81 10.93 -0.75
CA LEU A 59 -11.63 11.77 -0.75
C LEU A 59 -10.94 11.84 0.62
N ASP A 60 -11.66 11.65 1.73
CA ASP A 60 -11.00 11.66 3.03
C ASP A 60 -10.14 10.41 3.23
N GLU A 61 -10.62 9.24 2.80
CA GLU A 61 -9.82 8.01 2.80
C GLU A 61 -8.72 8.02 1.74
N ALA A 62 -9.01 8.50 0.52
CA ALA A 62 -8.01 8.62 -0.53
C ALA A 62 -6.82 9.50 -0.10
N ARG A 63 -7.08 10.62 0.59
CA ARG A 63 -6.02 11.52 1.12
C ARG A 63 -5.06 10.78 2.04
N LYS A 64 -5.58 9.96 2.96
CA LYS A 64 -4.77 9.19 3.92
C LYS A 64 -3.89 8.18 3.18
N LEU A 65 -4.48 7.42 2.25
CA LEU A 65 -3.78 6.38 1.50
C LEU A 65 -2.69 6.95 0.58
N ILE A 66 -3.00 8.02 -0.17
CA ILE A 66 -2.03 8.67 -1.07
C ILE A 66 -0.87 9.27 -0.26
N THR A 67 -1.16 9.90 0.89
CA THR A 67 -0.12 10.46 1.77
C THR A 67 0.77 9.37 2.34
N ALA A 68 0.20 8.26 2.81
CA ALA A 68 0.96 7.11 3.31
C ALA A 68 1.83 6.48 2.21
N LEU A 69 1.27 6.30 1.01
CA LEU A 69 1.98 5.78 -0.15
C LEU A 69 3.16 6.68 -0.56
N ALA A 70 2.94 7.99 -0.61
CA ALA A 70 3.98 8.97 -0.93
C ALA A 70 5.13 8.93 0.09
N GLY A 71 4.83 8.84 1.38
CA GLY A 71 5.84 8.70 2.44
C GLY A 71 6.61 7.38 2.36
N LEU A 72 5.92 6.27 2.09
CA LEU A 72 6.56 4.97 1.86
C LEU A 72 7.49 5.02 0.63
N PHE A 73 7.04 5.63 -0.46
CA PHE A 73 7.85 5.82 -1.66
C PHE A 73 9.09 6.67 -1.36
N ASP A 74 8.96 7.84 -0.75
CA ASP A 74 10.09 8.72 -0.45
C ASP A 74 11.15 8.01 0.41
N ALA A 75 10.69 7.33 1.46
CA ALA A 75 11.56 6.61 2.39
C ALA A 75 12.32 5.46 1.71
N SER A 76 11.70 4.79 0.72
CA SER A 76 12.25 3.60 0.07
C SER A 76 12.84 3.84 -1.32
N ARG A 77 12.74 5.05 -1.89
CA ARG A 77 13.07 5.33 -3.31
C ARG A 77 14.49 4.94 -3.72
N ARG A 78 15.44 4.91 -2.78
CA ARG A 78 16.84 4.51 -3.04
C ARG A 78 16.99 3.00 -3.23
N ASP A 79 16.11 2.22 -2.62
CA ASP A 79 16.15 0.76 -2.63
C ASP A 79 15.29 0.15 -3.75
N LEU A 80 14.35 0.92 -4.31
CA LEU A 80 13.42 0.45 -5.37
C LEU A 80 14.07 0.24 -6.74
N GLY A 81 15.28 0.75 -6.98
CA GLY A 81 16.00 0.58 -8.24
C GLY A 81 15.18 0.99 -9.47
N LEU A 82 15.01 0.08 -10.43
CA LEU A 82 14.28 0.34 -11.67
C LEU A 82 12.77 0.56 -11.47
N HIS A 83 12.20 0.14 -10.34
CA HIS A 83 10.77 0.29 -10.05
C HIS A 83 10.43 1.69 -9.53
N ALA A 84 11.42 2.50 -9.13
CA ALA A 84 11.18 3.80 -8.52
C ALA A 84 10.42 4.78 -9.44
N ASN A 85 10.79 4.85 -10.72
CA ASN A 85 10.15 5.78 -11.66
C ASN A 85 8.67 5.44 -11.93
N PRO A 86 8.32 4.19 -12.31
CA PRO A 86 6.91 3.81 -12.47
C PRO A 86 6.06 4.05 -11.21
N ILE A 87 6.61 3.76 -10.03
CA ILE A 87 5.90 3.97 -8.76
C ILE A 87 5.66 5.47 -8.54
N ARG A 88 6.69 6.31 -8.70
CA ARG A 88 6.56 7.77 -8.58
C ARG A 88 5.47 8.31 -9.51
N ASP A 89 5.47 7.87 -10.75
CA ASP A 89 4.53 8.33 -11.76
C ASP A 89 3.10 7.87 -11.42
N GLY A 90 2.93 6.66 -10.85
CA GLY A 90 1.67 6.19 -10.28
C GLY A 90 1.17 7.04 -9.11
N VAL A 91 2.05 7.42 -8.17
CA VAL A 91 1.67 8.33 -7.06
C VAL A 91 1.22 9.69 -7.59
N LYS A 92 1.94 10.26 -8.57
CA LYS A 92 1.56 11.52 -9.22
C LYS A 92 0.24 11.43 -9.97
N GLY A 93 -0.06 10.28 -10.59
CA GLY A 93 -1.35 10.01 -11.20
C GLY A 93 -2.50 10.05 -10.20
N LEU A 94 -2.33 9.40 -9.04
CA LEU A 94 -3.32 9.44 -7.95
C LEU A 94 -3.51 10.86 -7.38
N GLN A 95 -2.42 11.62 -7.21
CA GLN A 95 -2.49 13.01 -6.75
C GLN A 95 -3.25 13.91 -7.73
N ALA A 96 -3.02 13.73 -9.04
CA ALA A 96 -3.76 14.45 -10.07
C ALA A 96 -5.25 14.10 -10.06
N ALA A 97 -5.59 12.80 -10.01
CA ALA A 97 -6.97 12.33 -9.94
C ALA A 97 -7.68 12.83 -8.68
N PHE A 98 -6.99 12.82 -7.53
CA PHE A 98 -7.51 13.40 -6.29
C PHE A 98 -7.85 14.89 -6.45
N ARG A 99 -6.93 15.66 -7.06
CA ARG A 99 -7.14 17.09 -7.30
C ARG A 99 -8.32 17.34 -8.22
N GLU A 100 -8.48 16.53 -9.27
CA GLU A 100 -9.58 16.62 -10.23
C GLU A 100 -10.94 16.28 -9.59
N ALA A 101 -10.98 15.27 -8.73
CA ALA A 101 -12.19 14.86 -8.04
C ALA A 101 -12.62 15.83 -6.91
N SER A 102 -11.70 16.66 -6.40
CA SER A 102 -11.99 17.59 -5.32
C SER A 102 -12.79 18.81 -5.80
N ALA A 103 -13.93 19.07 -5.14
CA ALA A 103 -14.69 20.31 -5.34
C ALA A 103 -13.92 21.57 -4.89
N TYR A 104 -12.97 21.40 -3.97
CA TYR A 104 -12.07 22.45 -3.48
C TYR A 104 -10.63 21.93 -3.54
N PRO A 105 -9.99 22.00 -4.71
CA PRO A 105 -8.64 21.48 -4.90
C PRO A 105 -7.63 22.16 -3.98
N ASP A 106 -6.71 21.37 -3.42
CA ASP A 106 -5.54 21.91 -2.71
C ASP A 106 -4.63 22.64 -3.71
N GLU A 107 -3.98 23.70 -3.23
CA GLU A 107 -2.96 24.43 -3.99
C GLU A 107 -1.83 23.48 -4.47
N PRO A 108 -1.14 23.80 -5.58
CA PRO A 108 0.01 23.02 -6.03
C PRO A 108 1.06 22.85 -4.94
N GLY A 109 1.41 21.60 -4.62
CA GLY A 109 2.36 21.23 -3.56
C GLY A 109 1.72 20.99 -2.19
N GLU A 110 0.43 21.29 -2.00
CA GLU A 110 -0.30 21.06 -0.76
C GLU A 110 -1.26 19.86 -0.83
N GLY A 111 -1.33 19.19 -1.99
CA GLY A 111 -2.10 17.97 -2.17
C GLY A 111 -1.55 16.78 -1.36
N PRO A 112 -2.31 15.67 -1.27
CA PRO A 112 -1.93 14.50 -0.49
C PRO A 112 -0.55 13.96 -0.86
N GLY A 113 0.41 14.08 0.05
CA GLY A 113 1.77 13.59 -0.14
C GLY A 113 2.59 14.29 -1.23
N GLU A 114 2.15 15.41 -1.83
CA GLU A 114 2.85 16.05 -2.97
C GLU A 114 4.27 16.53 -2.61
N LYS A 115 4.53 16.84 -1.34
CA LYS A 115 5.86 17.26 -0.85
C LYS A 115 6.89 16.13 -0.77
N LEU A 116 6.45 14.87 -0.92
CA LEU A 116 7.26 13.67 -0.71
C LEU A 116 7.68 13.00 -2.03
N VAL A 117 7.25 13.51 -3.20
CA VAL A 117 7.32 12.77 -4.49
C VAL A 117 8.00 13.54 -5.61
#